data_AF-A0A0S7Y4U9-F1
#
_entry.id   AF-A0A0S7Y4U9-F1
#
_cell.length_a   1.000
_cell.length_b   1.000
_cell.length_c   1.000
_cell.angle_alpha   90.00
_cell.angle_beta   90.00
_cell.angle_gamma   90.00
#
_symmetry.space_group_name_H-M   'P 1'
#
loop_
_entity.id
_entity.type
_entity.pdbx_description
1 polymer ?
#
loop_
_entity_poly.entity_id
_entity_poly.type
_entity_poly.pdbx_seq_one_letter_code
_entity_poly.pdbx_strand_id
1 'polypeptide(L)' 'MSKKASGLGRYFIRLYEWAHKKFPYSMDCRPIYAEESIKEADFKNIKTKTMKLFGLPVEIVCGVKEK' A
#
# COMPACT_ATOMS: atom_id res chain seq x y z
N MET A 1 -0.14 4.94 -5.95
CA MET A 1 -1.40 4.81 -5.17
C MET A 1 -2.58 5.72 -5.57
N SER A 2 -2.49 6.59 -6.59
CA SER A 2 -3.56 7.59 -6.89
C SER A 2 -4.65 7.15 -7.89
N LYS A 3 -4.53 6.00 -8.57
CA LYS A 3 -5.37 5.68 -9.74
C LYS A 3 -6.68 4.93 -9.46
N LYS A 4 -7.00 4.53 -8.22
CA LYS A 4 -8.19 3.69 -7.90
C LYS A 4 -9.04 4.15 -6.69
N ALA A 5 -9.12 5.46 -6.41
CA ALA A 5 -10.00 5.97 -5.34
C ALA A 5 -11.14 6.83 -5.92
N SER A 6 -12.37 6.30 -5.92
CA SER A 6 -13.60 7.03 -6.24
C SER A 6 -14.10 7.81 -5.01
N GLY A 7 -14.44 9.09 -5.24
CA GLY A 7 -15.14 9.98 -4.29
C GLY A 7 -14.63 9.96 -2.85
N LEU A 8 -15.38 9.29 -1.96
CA LEU A 8 -15.10 9.18 -0.52
C LEU A 8 -13.68 8.66 -0.21
N GLY A 9 -13.16 7.73 -1.02
CA GLY A 9 -11.83 7.15 -0.79
C GLY A 9 -10.70 8.19 -0.85
N ARG A 10 -10.87 9.26 -1.63
CA ARG A 10 -9.87 10.33 -1.75
C ARG A 10 -9.83 11.23 -0.50
N TYR A 11 -10.95 11.37 0.20
CA TYR A 11 -11.01 12.13 1.46
C TYR A 11 -10.34 11.38 2.61
N PHE A 12 -10.55 10.06 2.71
CA PHE A 12 -9.87 9.23 3.69
C PHE A 12 -8.35 9.20 3.47
N ILE A 13 -7.89 9.13 2.21
CA ILE A 13 -6.47 9.24 1.88
C ILE A 13 -5.89 10.58 2.34
N ARG A 14 -6.58 11.69 2.08
CA ARG A 14 -6.14 13.03 2.51
C ARG A 14 -6.10 13.20 4.04
N LEU A 15 -7.09 12.66 4.75
CA LEU A 15 -7.11 12.70 6.22
C LEU A 15 -5.96 11.88 6.81
N TYR A 16 -5.67 10.73 6.20
CA TYR A 16 -4.57 9.87 6.56
C TYR A 16 -3.20 10.53 6.29
N GLU A 17 -3.00 11.11 5.11
CA GLU A 17 -1.81 11.88 4.77
C GLU A 17 -1.61 13.08 5.72
N TRP A 18 -2.69 13.76 6.11
CA TRP A 18 -2.63 14.83 7.10
C TRP A 18 -2.23 14.33 8.48
N ALA A 19 -2.79 13.19 8.93
CA ALA A 19 -2.45 12.57 10.20
C ALA A 19 -0.98 12.10 10.22
N HIS A 20 -0.50 11.52 9.12
CA HIS A 20 0.91 11.17 8.90
C HIS A 20 1.85 12.38 9.04
N LYS A 21 1.49 13.51 8.41
CA LYS A 21 2.28 14.74 8.47
C LYS A 21 2.33 15.33 9.89
N LYS A 22 1.30 15.10 10.70
CA LYS A 22 1.17 15.67 12.05
C LYS A 22 1.70 14.75 13.16
N PHE A 23 1.73 13.43 12.93
CA PHE A 23 2.24 12.42 13.86
C PHE A 23 3.15 11.40 13.14
N PRO A 24 4.35 11.81 12.70
CA PRO A 24 5.28 10.94 11.96
C PRO A 24 5.77 9.73 12.78
N TYR A 25 5.72 9.81 14.11
CA TYR A 25 6.23 8.78 15.01
C TYR A 25 5.26 7.61 15.25
N SER A 26 3.96 7.77 15.02
CA SER A 26 2.94 6.75 15.32
C SER A 26 2.33 6.08 14.09
N MET A 27 2.51 6.64 12.89
CA MET A 27 1.99 6.07 11.65
C MET A 27 3.08 6.06 10.57
N ASP A 28 4.08 5.20 10.73
CA ASP A 28 5.14 5.02 9.72
C ASP A 28 4.70 4.06 8.60
N CYS A 29 3.46 4.19 8.13
CA CYS A 29 3.00 3.46 6.95
C CYS A 29 3.40 4.24 5.69
N ARG A 30 4.70 4.50 5.51
CA ARG A 30 5.18 4.91 4.19
C ARG A 30 4.66 3.89 3.17
N PRO A 31 4.18 4.32 1.99
CA PRO A 31 3.87 3.39 0.92
C PRO A 31 5.16 2.65 0.55
N ILE A 32 5.27 1.39 0.95
CA ILE A 32 6.36 0.51 0.54
C ILE A 32 5.99 0.01 -0.86
N TYR A 33 6.91 0.14 -1.82
CA TYR A 33 6.76 -0.42 -3.17
C TYR A 33 6.94 -1.93 -3.16
N ALA A 34 6.08 -2.63 -2.41
CA ALA A 34 6.25 -4.05 -2.09
C ALA A 34 6.28 -4.93 -3.36
N GLU A 35 5.56 -4.56 -4.42
CA GLU A 35 5.61 -5.26 -5.71
C GLU A 35 6.99 -5.17 -6.37
N GLU A 36 7.56 -3.96 -6.45
CA GLU A 36 8.91 -3.74 -7.00
C GLU A 36 9.96 -4.45 -6.15
N SER A 37 9.88 -4.34 -4.82
CA SER A 37 10.86 -4.96 -3.92
C SER A 37 10.92 -6.48 -4.07
N ILE A 38 9.78 -7.17 -4.21
CA ILE A 38 9.81 -8.63 -4.42
C ILE A 38 10.19 -9.00 -5.85
N LYS A 39 9.90 -8.14 -6.84
CA LYS A 39 10.32 -8.36 -8.23
C LYS A 39 11.83 -8.25 -8.38
N GLU A 40 12.45 -7.27 -7.72
CA GLU A 40 13.91 -7.14 -7.63
C GLU A 40 14.56 -8.31 -6.89
N ALA A 41 13.84 -8.95 -5.97
CA ALA A 41 14.32 -10.12 -5.22
C ALA A 41 14.12 -11.47 -5.93
N ASP A 42 13.82 -11.47 -7.24
CA ASP A 42 13.62 -12.66 -8.11
C ASP A 42 12.45 -13.56 -7.68
N PHE A 43 11.40 -12.97 -7.08
CA PHE A 43 10.15 -13.70 -6.86
C PHE A 43 9.36 -13.81 -8.17
N LYS A 44 8.83 -15.00 -8.44
CA LYS A 44 7.98 -15.29 -9.60
C LYS A 44 6.51 -15.42 -9.19
N ASN A 45 5.61 -15.40 -10.19
CA ASN A 45 4.16 -15.50 -10.00
C ASN A 45 3.61 -14.44 -9.01
N ILE A 46 4.04 -13.18 -9.21
CA ILE A 46 3.63 -12.06 -8.36
C ILE A 46 2.12 -11.83 -8.51
N LYS A 47 1.39 -11.89 -7.41
CA LYS A 47 -0.04 -11.59 -7.31
C LYS A 47 -0.24 -10.42 -6.36
N THR A 48 -0.93 -9.39 -6.83
CA THR A 48 -1.29 -8.24 -6.00
C THR A 48 -2.79 -8.19 -5.75
N LYS A 49 -3.16 -7.87 -4.52
CA LYS A 49 -4.54 -7.73 -4.08
C LYS A 49 -4.67 -6.45 -3.26
N THR A 50 -5.45 -5.51 -3.77
CA THR A 50 -5.82 -4.32 -3.00
C THR A 50 -7.06 -4.61 -2.17
N MET A 51 -7.02 -4.31 -0.87
CA MET A 51 -8.16 -4.37 0.03
C MET A 51 -8.27 -3.10 0.86
N LYS A 52 -9.36 -2.97 1.62
CA LYS A 52 -9.58 -1.82 2.51
C LYS A 52 -9.46 -2.29 3.95
N LEU A 53 -8.48 -1.77 4.69
CA LEU A 53 -8.36 -1.97 6.13
C LEU A 53 -8.70 -0.64 6.80
N PHE A 54 -9.71 -0.60 7.68
CA PHE A 54 -10.16 0.65 8.33
C PHE A 54 -10.47 1.81 7.36
N GLY A 55 -10.94 1.50 6.14
CA GLY A 55 -11.23 2.49 5.10
C GLY A 55 -10.01 2.96 4.29
N LEU A 56 -8.81 2.51 4.65
CA LEU A 56 -7.57 2.82 3.96
C LEU A 56 -7.25 1.74 2.91
N PRO A 57 -6.84 2.12 1.70
CA PRO A 57 -6.40 1.16 0.69
C PRO A 57 -5.07 0.53 1.11
N VAL A 58 -5.07 -0.78 1.31
CA VAL A 58 -3.89 -1.60 1.60
C VAL A 58 -3.63 -2.53 0.42
N GLU A 59 -2.37 -2.67 0.04
CA GLU A 59 -1.93 -3.57 -1.02
C GLU A 59 -1.21 -4.78 -0.42
N ILE A 60 -1.67 -5.97 -0.78
CA ILE A 60 -1.04 -7.24 -0.42
C ILE A 60 -0.35 -7.78 -1.66
N VAL A 61 0.93 -8.08 -1.55
CA VAL A 61 1.75 -8.61 -2.63
C VAL A 61 2.26 -9.99 -2.23
N CYS A 62 1.94 -11.02 -3.03
CA CYS A 62 2.41 -12.38 -2.83
C CYS A 62 3.27 -12.80 -4.02
N GLY A 63 4.48 -13.31 -3.78
CA GLY A 63 5.32 -13.92 -4.79
C GLY A 63 5.84 -15.28 -4.32
N VAL A 64 6.23 -16.13 -5.27
CA VAL A 64 6.85 -17.42 -5.01
C VAL A 64 8.33 -17.33 -5.38
N LYS A 65 9.22 -17.65 -4.45
CA LYS A 65 10.64 -17.81 -4.75
C LYS A 65 10.90 -19.26 -5.13
N GLU A 66 11.25 -19.51 -6.38
CA GLU A 66 11.77 -20.82 -6.77
C GLU A 66 13.14 -21.02 -6.12
N LYS A 67 13.34 -22.20 -5.54
CA LYS A 67 14.50 -22.53 -4.72
C LYS A 67 15.65 -23.07 -5.56
#